data_AF-A0AAV8Y8K6-F1
#
_entry.id   AF-A0AAV8Y8K6-F1
#
_cell.length_a   1.000
_cell.length_b   1.000
_cell.length_c   1.000
_cell.angle_alpha   90.00
_cell.angle_beta   90.00
_cell.angle_gamma   90.00
#
_symmetry.space_group_name_H-M   'P 1'
#
loop_
_entity.id
_entity.type
_entity.pdbx_description
1 polymer ?
#
loop_
_entity_poly.entity_id
_entity_poly.type
_entity_poly.pdbx_seq_one_letter_code
_entity_poly.pdbx_strand_id
1 'polypeptide(L)'
;MPSAASVKIDKQINQENALADSSQNLTPLRQAITIIEHKIRNLEKKEDGSWSCVSKLESYRELQNAGKELNADQKTAVAKFNEVINTLDFARDLCKQFLGIATVSEKEVKKLAKKEAAAKYQAELARLGNSLGSRRFKSNG
;
A
#
# COMPACT_ATOMS: atom_id res chain seq x y z
N MET A 1 45.25 -15.43 -27.59
CA MET A 1 43.96 -14.75 -27.85
C MET A 1 43.02 -15.05 -26.68
N PRO A 2 42.60 -14.07 -25.88
CA PRO A 2 41.52 -14.27 -24.92
C PRO A 2 40.17 -13.96 -25.57
N SER A 3 39.23 -14.90 -25.45
CA SER A 3 37.89 -14.85 -26.03
C SER A 3 36.99 -13.93 -25.22
N ALA A 4 36.40 -12.94 -25.89
CA ALA A 4 35.42 -12.02 -25.33
C ALA A 4 34.03 -12.69 -25.32
N ALA A 5 33.55 -13.04 -24.13
CA ALA A 5 32.15 -13.41 -23.94
C ALA A 5 31.34 -12.15 -23.59
N SER A 6 30.54 -11.71 -24.56
CA SER A 6 29.61 -10.58 -24.45
C SER A 6 28.49 -10.89 -23.46
N VAL A 7 28.46 -10.19 -22.33
CA VAL A 7 27.30 -10.18 -21.42
C VAL A 7 26.33 -9.11 -21.95
N LYS A 8 25.25 -9.54 -22.58
CA LYS A 8 24.09 -8.66 -22.88
C LYS A 8 23.28 -8.52 -21.59
N ILE A 9 23.31 -7.31 -21.02
CA ILE A 9 22.45 -6.90 -19.91
C ILE A 9 21.22 -6.24 -20.51
N ASP A 10 20.16 -7.01 -20.71
CA ASP A 10 18.83 -6.47 -20.92
C ASP A 10 18.21 -6.20 -19.55
N LYS A 11 18.26 -4.93 -19.11
CA LYS A 11 17.58 -4.46 -17.91
C LYS A 11 16.19 -3.96 -18.29
N GLN A 12 15.27 -4.89 -18.50
CA GLN A 12 13.85 -4.58 -18.57
C GLN A 12 13.31 -4.45 -17.13
N ILE A 13 13.30 -3.22 -16.61
CA ILE A 13 12.61 -2.89 -15.36
C ILE A 13 11.12 -2.80 -15.68
N ASN A 14 10.42 -3.93 -15.52
CA ASN A 14 9.01 -3.92 -15.19
C ASN A 14 8.77 -5.03 -14.17
N GLN A 15 8.66 -4.67 -12.89
CA GLN A 15 8.08 -5.56 -11.89
C GLN A 15 7.23 -4.71 -10.94
N GLU A 16 6.00 -4.45 -11.43
CA GLU A 16 4.81 -4.42 -10.59
C GLU A 16 4.78 -5.60 -9.62
N ASN A 17 4.20 -5.37 -8.44
CA ASN A 17 3.84 -6.37 -7.44
C ASN A 17 4.98 -7.14 -6.76
N ALA A 18 5.56 -6.51 -5.74
CA ALA A 18 6.12 -7.22 -4.58
C ALA A 18 5.30 -6.86 -3.32
N LEU A 19 4.04 -7.30 -3.29
CA LEU A 19 3.20 -7.37 -2.10
C LEU A 19 3.28 -8.80 -1.56
N ALA A 20 4.42 -9.19 -1.04
CA ALA A 20 4.59 -10.46 -0.33
C ALA A 20 5.84 -10.41 0.54
N ASP A 21 5.80 -9.66 1.64
CA ASP A 21 6.48 -10.11 2.86
C ASP A 21 5.98 -9.34 4.11
N SER A 22 5.71 -10.09 5.18
CA SER A 22 5.70 -9.63 6.57
C SER A 22 4.58 -8.70 7.04
N SER A 23 3.46 -9.30 7.48
CA SER A 23 2.45 -8.71 8.37
C SER A 23 2.99 -8.16 9.70
N GLN A 24 4.31 -8.17 9.92
CA GLN A 24 4.99 -7.71 11.14
C GLN A 24 5.68 -6.34 10.99
N ASN A 25 5.72 -5.73 9.80
CA ASN A 25 6.38 -4.42 9.57
C ASN A 25 5.59 -3.45 8.69
N LEU A 26 4.26 -3.50 8.73
CA LEU A 26 3.43 -2.50 8.07
C LEU A 26 3.39 -1.22 8.91
N THR A 27 3.61 -0.06 8.28
CA THR A 27 3.37 1.22 8.94
C THR A 27 1.92 1.28 9.43
N PRO A 28 1.60 2.04 10.51
CA PRO A 28 0.21 2.17 10.98
C PRO A 28 -0.76 2.56 9.88
N LEU A 29 -0.31 3.40 8.93
CA LEU A 29 -1.09 3.78 7.76
C LEU A 29 -1.36 2.61 6.80
N ARG A 30 -0.36 1.75 6.55
CA ARG A 30 -0.53 0.53 5.75
C ARG A 30 -1.46 -0.47 6.43
N GLN A 31 -1.37 -0.63 7.75
CA GLN A 31 -2.30 -1.46 8.52
C GLN A 31 -3.75 -0.97 8.38
N ALA A 32 -3.98 0.36 8.49
CA ALA A 32 -5.30 0.95 8.30
C ALA A 32 -5.86 0.69 6.88
N ILE A 33 -5.02 0.85 5.85
CA ILE A 33 -5.39 0.52 4.46
C ILE A 33 -5.82 -0.94 4.34
N THR A 34 -5.02 -1.88 4.87
CA THR A 34 -5.34 -3.31 4.84
C THR A 34 -6.68 -3.63 5.51
N ILE A 35 -7.00 -2.98 6.62
CA ILE A 35 -8.31 -3.14 7.30
C ILE A 35 -9.46 -2.65 6.40
N ILE A 36 -9.28 -1.51 5.73
CA ILE A 36 -10.29 -0.97 4.81
C ILE A 36 -10.47 -1.90 3.60
N GLU A 37 -9.38 -2.41 3.02
CA GLU A 37 -9.41 -3.38 1.93
C GLU A 37 -10.10 -4.69 2.33
N HIS A 38 -9.92 -5.15 3.57
CA HIS A 38 -10.69 -6.28 4.10
C HIS A 38 -12.17 -5.96 4.20
N LYS A 39 -12.53 -4.75 4.66
CA LYS A 39 -13.94 -4.33 4.76
C LYS A 39 -14.61 -4.25 3.39
N ILE A 40 -13.92 -3.71 2.38
CA ILE A 40 -14.37 -3.68 0.99
C ILE A 40 -14.60 -5.11 0.47
N ARG A 41 -13.61 -6.01 0.62
CA ARG A 41 -13.74 -7.43 0.22
C ARG A 41 -14.80 -8.22 0.97
N ASN A 42 -15.17 -7.79 2.18
CA ASN A 42 -16.27 -8.41 2.92
C ASN A 42 -17.65 -7.93 2.42
N LEU A 43 -17.69 -6.80 1.73
CA LEU A 43 -18.90 -6.23 1.12
C LEU A 43 -19.02 -6.58 -0.38
N GLU A 44 -17.91 -6.86 -1.07
CA GLU A 44 -17.82 -7.26 -2.49
C GLU A 44 -17.70 -8.78 -2.69
N LYS A 45 -18.20 -9.30 -3.82
CA LYS A 45 -18.06 -10.71 -4.22
C LYS A 45 -16.58 -11.12 -4.22
N LYS A 46 -16.28 -12.28 -3.62
CA LYS A 46 -14.91 -12.80 -3.56
C LYS A 46 -14.53 -13.55 -4.86
N GLU A 47 -13.25 -13.49 -5.23
CA GLU A 47 -12.69 -14.23 -6.37
C GLU A 47 -12.82 -15.75 -6.21
N ASP A 48 -12.88 -16.25 -4.97
CA ASP A 48 -13.06 -17.67 -4.63
C ASP A 48 -14.50 -18.19 -4.81
N GLY A 49 -15.41 -17.34 -5.30
CA GLY A 49 -16.81 -17.69 -5.54
C GLY A 49 -17.70 -17.62 -4.31
N SER A 50 -17.18 -17.23 -3.14
CA SER A 50 -17.98 -17.05 -1.93
C SER A 50 -18.86 -15.79 -2.00
N TRP A 51 -20.14 -15.97 -1.68
CA TRP A 51 -21.15 -14.90 -1.75
C TRP A 51 -20.88 -13.82 -0.70
N SER A 52 -20.79 -12.58 -1.16
CA SER A 52 -20.63 -11.41 -0.31
C SER A 52 -21.97 -10.80 0.08
N CYS A 53 -21.97 -9.91 1.07
CA CYS A 53 -23.16 -9.27 1.61
C CYS A 53 -24.03 -8.67 0.49
N VAL A 54 -23.45 -7.90 -0.44
CA VAL A 54 -24.19 -7.27 -1.55
C VAL A 54 -24.86 -8.32 -2.44
N SER A 55 -24.14 -9.33 -2.91
CA SER A 55 -24.70 -10.37 -3.78
C SER A 55 -25.78 -11.21 -3.08
N LYS A 56 -25.66 -11.42 -1.76
CA LYS A 56 -26.67 -12.11 -0.97
C LYS A 56 -27.96 -11.29 -0.86
N LEU A 57 -27.83 -9.98 -0.67
CA LEU A 57 -28.97 -9.07 -0.64
C LEU A 57 -29.62 -8.91 -2.02
N GLU A 58 -28.82 -8.94 -3.09
CA GLU A 58 -29.30 -8.91 -4.47
C GLU A 58 -30.15 -10.15 -4.78
N SER A 59 -29.70 -11.34 -4.36
CA SER A 59 -30.50 -12.57 -4.43
C SER A 59 -31.85 -12.44 -3.69
N TYR A 60 -31.88 -11.79 -2.52
CA TYR A 60 -33.15 -11.54 -1.84
C TYR A 60 -34.04 -10.53 -2.59
N ARG A 61 -33.47 -9.47 -3.17
CA ARG A 61 -34.22 -8.54 -4.04
C ARG A 61 -34.80 -9.24 -5.26
N GLU A 62 -34.03 -10.11 -5.91
CA GLU A 62 -34.51 -10.90 -7.05
C GLU A 62 -35.67 -11.81 -6.67
N LEU A 63 -35.57 -12.52 -5.54
CA LEU A 63 -36.66 -13.36 -5.03
C LEU A 63 -37.92 -12.54 -4.73
N GLN A 64 -37.76 -11.36 -4.12
CA GLN A 64 -38.87 -10.44 -3.85
C GLN A 64 -39.51 -9.93 -5.14
N ASN A 65 -38.69 -9.54 -6.13
CA ASN A 65 -39.16 -9.07 -7.43
C ASN A 65 -39.85 -10.18 -8.24
N ALA A 66 -39.43 -11.43 -8.03
CA ALA A 66 -40.08 -12.61 -8.59
C ALA A 66 -41.40 -12.99 -7.86
N GLY A 67 -41.85 -12.18 -6.89
CA GLY A 67 -43.08 -12.39 -6.14
C GLY A 67 -43.00 -13.46 -5.05
N LYS A 68 -41.79 -13.94 -4.71
CA LYS A 68 -41.63 -14.89 -3.59
C LYS A 68 -41.70 -14.16 -2.26
N GLU A 69 -42.34 -14.80 -1.30
CA GLU A 69 -42.42 -14.26 0.04
C GLU A 69 -41.10 -14.43 0.79
N LEU A 70 -40.53 -13.31 1.22
CA LEU A 70 -39.35 -13.26 2.07
C LEU A 70 -39.75 -13.34 3.54
N ASN A 71 -38.91 -13.99 4.36
CA ASN A 71 -39.06 -13.95 5.82
C ASN A 71 -38.70 -12.55 6.38
N ALA A 72 -38.98 -12.33 7.67
CA ALA A 72 -38.78 -11.02 8.30
C ALA A 72 -37.32 -10.53 8.24
N ASP A 73 -36.35 -11.42 8.47
CA ASP A 73 -34.93 -11.09 8.42
C ASP A 73 -34.48 -10.72 7.00
N GLN A 74 -34.95 -11.45 5.99
CA GLN A 74 -34.69 -11.18 4.58
C GLN A 74 -35.27 -9.84 4.14
N LYS A 75 -36.50 -9.52 4.53
CA LYS A 75 -37.13 -8.21 4.26
C LYS A 75 -36.32 -7.08 4.89
N THR A 76 -35.89 -7.26 6.14
CA THR A 76 -35.04 -6.29 6.85
C THR A 76 -33.68 -6.13 6.17
N ALA A 77 -33.08 -7.23 5.71
CA ALA A 77 -31.81 -7.21 5.00
C ALA A 77 -31.92 -6.46 3.66
N VAL A 78 -32.97 -6.70 2.88
CA VAL A 78 -33.22 -5.97 1.62
C VAL A 78 -33.45 -4.48 1.85
N ALA A 79 -34.13 -4.10 2.93
CA ALA A 79 -34.33 -2.69 3.28
C ALA A 79 -33.02 -1.93 3.52
N LYS A 80 -31.98 -2.63 3.99
CA LYS A 80 -30.62 -2.07 4.22
C LYS A 80 -29.72 -2.09 2.99
N PHE A 81 -30.17 -2.61 1.85
CA PHE A 81 -29.34 -2.77 0.66
C PHE A 81 -28.64 -1.47 0.24
N ASN A 82 -29.39 -0.36 0.13
CA ASN A 82 -28.84 0.92 -0.30
C ASN A 82 -27.79 1.45 0.70
N GLU A 83 -27.98 1.23 2.00
CA GLU A 83 -27.02 1.61 3.04
C GLU A 83 -25.71 0.83 2.89
N VAL A 84 -25.80 -0.46 2.58
CA VAL A 84 -24.64 -1.32 2.33
C VAL A 84 -23.87 -0.87 1.08
N ILE A 85 -24.57 -0.54 -0.01
CA ILE A 85 -23.95 0.01 -1.23
C ILE A 85 -23.25 1.33 -0.95
N ASN A 86 -23.93 2.27 -0.29
CA ASN A 86 -23.34 3.57 0.07
C ASN A 86 -22.10 3.41 0.95
N THR A 87 -22.14 2.47 1.90
CA THR A 87 -20.98 2.16 2.76
C THR A 87 -19.82 1.58 1.97
N LEU A 88 -20.10 0.71 0.99
CA LEU A 88 -19.09 0.14 0.12
C LEU A 88 -18.42 1.22 -0.74
N ASP A 89 -19.21 2.10 -1.37
CA ASP A 89 -18.67 3.18 -2.19
C ASP A 89 -17.85 4.18 -1.36
N PHE A 90 -18.33 4.51 -0.16
CA PHE A 90 -17.56 5.30 0.79
C PHE A 90 -16.23 4.63 1.17
N ALA A 91 -16.24 3.33 1.46
CA ALA A 91 -15.04 2.60 1.82
C ALA A 91 -14.02 2.56 0.67
N ARG A 92 -14.48 2.38 -0.58
CA ARG A 92 -13.64 2.41 -1.79
C ARG A 92 -12.96 3.77 -1.97
N ASP A 93 -13.73 4.86 -1.85
CA ASP A 93 -13.16 6.20 -1.98
C ASP A 93 -12.17 6.49 -0.85
N LEU A 94 -12.51 6.12 0.39
CA LEU A 94 -11.61 6.25 1.54
C LEU A 94 -10.30 5.48 1.34
N CYS A 95 -10.37 4.24 0.86
CA CYS A 95 -9.19 3.43 0.55
C CYS A 95 -8.28 4.12 -0.47
N LYS A 96 -8.87 4.65 -1.55
CA LYS A 96 -8.14 5.40 -2.58
C LYS A 96 -7.43 6.62 -2.02
N GLN A 97 -8.09 7.39 -1.16
CA GLN A 97 -7.48 8.55 -0.50
C GLN A 97 -6.30 8.14 0.39
N PHE A 98 -6.47 7.09 1.20
CA PHE A 98 -5.42 6.59 2.09
C PHE A 98 -4.20 6.05 1.32
N LEU A 99 -4.40 5.36 0.20
CA LEU A 99 -3.33 4.94 -0.69
C LEU A 99 -2.56 6.14 -1.25
N GLY A 100 -3.26 7.22 -1.60
CA GLY A 100 -2.66 8.49 -2.00
C GLY A 100 -1.77 9.08 -0.90
N ILE A 101 -2.30 9.17 0.32
CA ILE A 101 -1.56 9.66 1.50
C ILE A 101 -0.32 8.78 1.76
N ALA A 102 -0.46 7.46 1.71
CA ALA A 102 0.66 6.54 1.92
C ALA A 102 1.78 6.75 0.90
N THR A 103 1.41 6.94 -0.36
CA THR A 103 2.36 7.22 -1.44
C THR A 103 3.11 8.53 -1.23
N VAL A 104 2.41 9.60 -0.84
CA VAL A 104 3.03 10.89 -0.54
C VAL A 104 3.97 10.77 0.67
N SER A 105 3.50 10.16 1.75
CA SER A 105 4.28 9.99 2.97
C SER A 105 5.57 9.18 2.73
N GLU A 106 5.50 8.10 1.95
CA GLU A 106 6.70 7.33 1.57
C GLU A 106 7.70 8.15 0.75
N LYS A 107 7.23 9.04 -0.14
CA LYS A 107 8.11 9.94 -0.89
C LYS A 107 8.81 10.95 0.03
N GLU A 108 8.09 11.49 1.01
CA GLU A 108 8.64 12.43 1.99
C GLU A 108 9.68 11.78 2.90
N VAL A 109 9.39 10.58 3.42
CA VAL A 109 10.33 9.79 4.22
C VAL A 109 11.61 9.51 3.42
N LYS A 110 11.50 9.08 2.16
CA LYS A 110 12.66 8.84 1.29
C LYS A 110 13.46 10.13 1.01
N LYS A 111 12.78 11.28 0.84
CA LYS A 111 13.44 12.57 0.62
C LYS A 111 14.21 13.03 1.85
N LEU A 112 13.62 12.87 3.04
CA LEU A 112 14.27 13.20 4.31
C LEU A 112 15.48 12.32 4.56
N ALA A 113 15.35 11.00 4.39
CA ALA A 113 16.45 10.05 4.56
C ALA A 113 17.65 10.38 3.64
N LYS A 114 17.40 10.76 2.38
CA LYS A 114 18.46 11.20 1.46
C LYS A 114 19.15 12.49 1.94
N LYS A 115 18.38 13.46 2.45
CA LYS A 115 18.92 14.73 2.96
C LYS A 115 19.79 14.49 4.20
N GLU A 116 19.36 13.62 5.11
CA GLU A 116 20.12 13.25 6.31
C GLU A 116 21.39 12.49 5.98
N ALA A 117 21.34 11.54 5.03
CA ALA A 117 22.52 10.82 4.57
C ALA A 117 23.56 11.77 3.94
N ALA A 118 23.11 12.71 3.10
CA ALA A 118 23.97 13.73 2.52
C ALA A 118 24.61 14.64 3.59
N ALA A 119 23.83 15.08 4.58
CA ALA A 119 24.34 15.90 5.67
C ALA A 119 25.38 15.16 6.52
N LYS A 120 25.14 13.86 6.83
CA LYS A 120 26.11 13.02 7.55
C LYS A 120 27.42 12.87 6.77
N TYR A 121 27.34 12.61 5.47
CA TYR A 121 28.53 12.50 4.62
C TYR A 121 29.35 13.80 4.56
N GLN A 122 28.68 14.95 4.42
CA GLN A 122 29.35 16.26 4.44
C GLN A 122 30.03 16.55 5.78
N ALA A 123 29.37 16.22 6.90
CA ALA A 123 29.96 16.36 8.23
C ALA A 123 31.19 15.45 8.41
N GLU A 124 31.16 14.23 7.87
CA GLU A 124 32.29 13.31 7.91
C GLU A 124 33.48 13.83 7.09
N LEU A 125 33.22 14.33 5.87
CA LEU A 125 34.26 14.95 5.04
C LEU A 125 34.91 16.15 5.73
N ALA A 126 34.11 17.04 6.34
CA ALA A 126 34.63 18.19 7.08
C ALA A 126 35.51 17.75 8.28
N ARG A 127 35.08 16.72 9.03
CA ARG A 127 35.84 16.17 10.15
C ARG A 127 37.18 15.56 9.71
N LEU A 128 37.18 14.82 8.59
CA LEU A 128 38.39 14.25 8.01
C LEU A 128 39.34 15.34 7.51
N GLY A 129 38.82 16.36 6.81
CA GLY A 129 39.58 17.52 6.36
C GLY A 129 40.29 18.24 7.49
N ASN A 130 39.58 18.56 8.58
CA ASN A 130 40.15 19.22 9.76
C ASN A 130 41.23 18.36 10.44
N SER A 131 41.02 17.04 10.48
CA SER A 131 41.96 16.09 11.08
C SER A 131 43.24 15.93 10.25
N LEU A 132 43.15 16.04 8.92
CA LEU A 132 44.31 16.03 8.01
C LEU A 132 45.08 17.36 8.08
N GLY A 133 44.38 18.49 8.10
CA GLY A 133 44.99 19.82 8.27
C GLY A 133 45.77 19.94 9.58
N SER A 134 45.19 19.48 10.70
CA SER A 134 45.87 19.49 12.01
C SER A 134 47.12 18.60 12.06
N ARG A 135 47.12 17.45 11.36
CA ARG A 135 48.31 16.59 11.26
C ARG A 135 49.42 17.23 10.45
N ARG A 136 49.08 17.90 9.34
CA ARG A 136 50.05 18.63 8.52
C ARG A 136 50.74 19.76 9.28
N PHE A 137 50.00 20.48 10.12
CA PHE A 137 50.57 21.57 10.92
C PHE A 137 51.51 21.06 12.02
N LYS A 138 51.18 19.92 12.66
CA LYS A 138 52.03 19.28 13.69
C LYS A 138 53.30 18.59 13.14
N SER A 139 53.36 18.29 11.84
CA SER A 139 54.52 17.63 11.22
C SER A 139 55.55 18.61 10.64
N ASN A 140 55.21 19.90 10.55
CA ASN A 140 56.02 20.95 9.92
C ASN A 140 56.56 21.99 10.92
N GLY A 141 56.36 21.79 12.22
CA GLY A 141 56.97 22.56 13.30
C GLY A 141 57.77 21.64 14.21
#